data_AF-A0A4Q9P771-F1
#
_entry.id   AF-A0A4Q9P771-F1
#
_cell.length_a   1.000
_cell.length_b   1.000
_cell.length_c   1.000
_cell.angle_alpha   90.00
_cell.angle_beta   90.00
_cell.angle_gamma   90.00
#
_symmetry.space_group_name_H-M   'P 1'
#
loop_
_entity.id
_entity.type
_entity.pdbx_description
1 polymer ?
#
loop_
_entity_poly.entity_id
_entity_poly.type
_entity_poly.pdbx_seq_one_letter_code
_entity_poly.pdbx_strand_id
1 'polypeptide(L)'
;MATEEKLPLPQPAPIEDKLAAFNTVPLFMRSLPEDGAEDPAIAALQSLAYEGTPDEVAQNFKEQGNDYYKGKRYREALGFYTQGVDAKPTDKSLLEALLCNRAACNLELQNYGSVLRDCSRAIEVNIQSSKAYYRSAMALIALERYDEALDACDRCLQFDKDNRTVQAARDKAAKLKETKERKERERQERLRQEQLNKERLRAAYQERNIIDAPVPDNVAKTSYEPHFDPEDPSNNTMIFPVLFMYPQYATSDLISHFQEDTPFSAHLSVMFPAGAPPPEWDKKGEYVDGNLVVFGWTKRRRLLKIGKKMTLRDVCKAAKAKEGEPGDGLEMRDGTLTFVVLPKGTEEQKWMSVQHKIFRTANAPKTAPDETETAVAQAIIDLENSAPELKAELRPLQISAAREVDVRGGKKAIVIFVPVPQLKAFHKVQQRLTRELEKKFSDRHVVFVAQRRMLRKPTRNSRVQQKRPRSRTLTSVHDKILEDLVFPTEIVGKRTRVAVDGSKLLKVFLDSKDATSLEYKLDSFSSVYRRLTGKDVVFEFPVQAQE
;
A
#
# COMPACT_ATOMS: atom_id res chain seq x y z
N MET A 1 63.91 2.80 43.52
CA MET A 1 63.48 3.73 44.58
C MET A 1 62.22 4.42 44.09
N ALA A 2 61.14 4.28 44.87
CA ALA A 2 59.84 4.95 44.88
C ALA A 2 59.22 5.45 43.55
N THR A 3 58.14 4.80 43.11
CA THR A 3 57.14 5.36 42.19
C THR A 3 56.19 6.28 42.96
N GLU A 4 56.13 7.56 42.58
CA GLU A 4 55.18 8.56 43.08
C GLU A 4 53.72 8.19 42.73
N GLU A 5 52.85 8.16 43.73
CA GLU A 5 51.40 8.05 43.60
C GLU A 5 50.81 9.45 43.34
N LYS A 6 50.34 9.71 42.11
CA LYS A 6 49.62 10.95 41.77
C LYS A 6 48.18 10.88 42.29
N LEU A 7 47.82 11.74 43.25
CA LEU A 7 46.41 12.00 43.59
C LEU A 7 45.67 12.70 42.43
N PRO A 8 44.41 12.32 42.13
CA PRO A 8 43.62 12.99 41.09
C PRO A 8 43.10 14.36 41.55
N LEU A 9 43.14 15.35 40.65
CA LEU A 9 42.56 16.68 40.83
C LEU A 9 41.01 16.59 40.95
N PRO A 10 40.37 17.43 41.78
CA PRO A 10 38.93 17.42 41.96
C PRO A 10 38.22 17.77 40.65
N GLN A 11 37.24 16.95 40.26
CA GLN A 11 36.47 17.18 39.05
C GLN A 11 35.58 18.43 39.21
N PRO A 12 35.43 19.27 38.16
CA PRO A 12 34.58 20.46 38.24
C PRO A 12 33.11 20.05 38.41
N ALA A 13 32.44 20.66 39.40
CA ALA A 13 31.03 20.39 39.68
C ALA A 13 30.13 20.61 38.44
N PRO A 14 29.05 19.82 38.29
CA PRO A 14 28.04 19.98 37.24
C PRO A 14 27.55 21.43 37.11
N ILE A 15 27.27 21.87 35.88
CA ILE A 15 26.81 23.25 35.61
C ILE A 15 25.50 23.54 36.35
N GLU A 16 24.62 22.55 36.52
CA GLU A 16 23.38 22.67 37.26
C GLU A 16 23.61 23.00 38.74
N ASP A 17 24.62 22.41 39.38
CA ASP A 17 24.94 22.71 40.79
C ASP A 17 25.49 24.13 40.94
N LYS A 18 26.26 24.60 39.96
CA LYS A 18 26.73 26.00 39.92
C LYS A 18 25.58 26.98 39.72
N LEU A 19 24.61 26.64 38.87
CA LEU A 19 23.40 27.45 38.66
C LEU A 19 22.48 27.44 39.90
N ALA A 20 22.42 26.31 40.63
CA ALA A 20 21.70 26.21 41.88
C ALA A 20 22.32 27.10 42.98
N ALA A 21 23.66 27.16 43.04
CA ALA A 21 24.39 28.02 43.98
C ALA A 21 24.19 29.53 43.72
N PHE A 22 23.80 29.95 42.52
CA PHE A 22 23.43 31.35 42.29
C PHE A 22 22.05 31.69 42.89
N ASN A 23 21.15 30.71 43.04
CA ASN A 23 19.85 30.94 43.66
C ASN A 23 19.91 31.10 45.19
N THR A 24 21.08 30.89 45.82
CA THR A 24 21.31 31.17 47.26
C THR A 24 22.00 32.50 47.51
N VAL A 25 22.46 33.21 46.47
CA VAL A 25 23.07 34.55 46.62
C VAL A 25 22.00 35.62 46.40
N PRO A 26 21.74 36.53 47.36
CA PRO A 26 20.64 37.50 47.29
C PRO A 26 20.54 38.32 45.99
N LEU A 27 21.68 38.62 45.35
CA LEU A 27 21.75 39.39 44.10
C LEU A 27 21.27 38.62 42.85
N PHE A 28 21.26 37.29 42.88
CA PHE A 28 20.98 36.43 41.71
C PHE A 28 19.78 35.49 41.94
N MET A 29 19.05 35.65 43.04
CA MET A 29 17.86 34.86 43.35
C MET A 29 16.72 35.13 42.35
N ARG A 30 16.03 34.07 41.93
CA ARG A 30 14.86 34.16 41.04
C ARG A 30 13.54 34.41 41.79
N SER A 31 13.50 34.10 43.08
CA SER A 31 12.36 34.27 43.97
C SER A 31 12.84 34.30 45.42
N LEU A 32 12.18 35.08 46.28
CA LEU A 32 12.45 35.08 47.72
C LEU A 32 11.87 33.79 48.35
N PRO A 33 12.59 33.14 49.29
CA PRO A 33 12.04 32.01 50.07
C PRO A 33 10.79 32.45 50.87
N GLU A 34 9.80 31.57 51.06
CA GLU A 34 8.59 31.87 51.85
C GLU A 34 8.79 31.60 53.36
N ASP A 35 9.68 30.67 53.72
CA ASP A 35 10.02 30.36 55.10
C ASP A 35 11.24 31.17 55.55
N GLY A 36 11.15 31.74 56.76
CA GLY A 36 12.13 32.67 57.33
C GLY A 36 13.57 32.18 57.16
N ALA A 37 14.30 32.82 56.24
CA ALA A 37 15.67 32.47 55.95
C ALA A 37 16.58 32.94 57.08
N GLU A 38 17.54 32.10 57.50
CA GLU A 38 18.52 32.40 58.55
C GLU A 38 19.48 33.56 58.17
N ASP A 39 19.49 34.01 56.91
CA ASP A 39 20.35 35.09 56.41
C ASP A 39 19.70 36.47 56.63
N PRO A 40 20.32 37.36 57.44
CA PRO A 40 19.79 38.70 57.73
C PRO A 40 19.56 39.56 56.48
N ALA A 41 20.31 39.35 55.40
CA ALA A 41 20.15 40.11 54.15
C ALA A 41 18.87 39.70 53.39
N ILE A 42 18.52 38.41 53.42
CA ILE A 42 17.29 37.89 52.81
C ILE A 42 16.08 38.28 53.65
N ALA A 43 16.21 38.23 54.99
CA ALA A 43 15.19 38.70 55.91
C ALA A 43 14.92 40.21 55.75
N ALA A 44 15.96 41.03 55.55
CA ALA A 44 15.82 42.46 55.29
C ALA A 44 15.18 42.77 53.93
N LEU A 45 15.47 41.96 52.90
CA LEU A 45 14.83 42.07 51.58
C LEU A 45 13.37 41.59 51.59
N GLN A 46 13.05 40.55 52.36
CA GLN A 46 11.69 40.08 52.61
C GLN A 46 10.88 41.15 53.36
N SER A 47 11.45 41.77 54.40
CA SER A 47 10.78 42.86 55.11
C SER A 47 10.56 44.08 54.23
N LEU A 48 11.50 44.42 53.34
CA LEU A 48 11.34 45.51 52.36
C LEU A 48 10.30 45.21 51.26
N ALA A 49 10.18 43.95 50.82
CA ALA A 49 9.25 43.55 49.77
C ALA A 49 7.80 43.34 50.26
N TYR A 50 7.65 43.00 51.55
CA TYR A 50 6.36 42.75 52.22
C TYR A 50 6.06 43.76 53.34
N GLU A 51 6.61 44.98 53.25
CA GLU A 51 6.26 46.08 54.13
C GLU A 51 4.92 46.68 53.69
N GLY A 52 3.83 46.26 54.33
CA GLY A 52 2.49 46.82 54.11
C GLY A 52 1.37 45.83 54.34
N THR A 53 0.14 46.33 54.35
CA THR A 53 -1.05 45.49 54.28
C THR A 53 -1.09 44.70 52.96
N PRO A 54 -1.74 43.51 52.91
CA PRO A 54 -1.85 42.73 51.67
C PRO A 54 -2.36 43.52 50.45
N ASP A 55 -3.21 44.52 50.69
CA ASP A 55 -3.75 45.41 49.66
C ASP A 55 -2.70 46.43 49.15
N GLU A 56 -1.85 46.97 50.02
CA GLU A 56 -0.77 47.90 49.63
C GLU A 56 0.32 47.19 48.82
N VAL A 57 0.68 45.98 49.22
CA VAL A 57 1.63 45.12 48.49
C VAL A 57 1.08 44.77 47.11
N ALA A 58 -0.19 44.35 47.02
CA ALA A 58 -0.85 44.05 45.76
C ALA A 58 -0.99 45.28 44.84
N GLN A 59 -1.23 46.47 45.42
CA GLN A 59 -1.28 47.74 44.69
C GLN A 59 0.08 48.11 44.10
N ASN A 60 1.17 47.96 44.85
CA ASN A 60 2.53 48.23 44.37
C ASN A 60 2.88 47.32 43.19
N PHE A 61 2.61 46.01 43.32
CA PHE A 61 2.82 45.06 42.21
C PHE A 61 1.96 45.35 40.98
N LYS A 62 0.72 45.86 41.17
CA LYS A 62 -0.12 46.32 40.05
C LYS A 62 0.52 47.47 39.29
N GLU A 63 1.10 48.45 40.00
CA GLU A 63 1.74 49.62 39.39
C GLU A 63 3.00 49.24 38.62
N GLN A 64 3.86 48.41 39.23
CA GLN A 64 5.03 47.85 38.55
C GLN A 64 4.60 47.08 37.28
N GLY A 65 3.63 46.18 37.41
CA GLY A 65 3.08 45.42 36.29
C GLY A 65 2.53 46.31 35.16
N ASN A 66 1.88 47.44 35.50
CA ASN A 66 1.38 48.40 34.51
C ASN A 66 2.50 49.06 33.72
N ASP A 67 3.63 49.37 34.35
CA ASP A 67 4.77 49.99 33.68
C ASP A 67 5.49 49.02 32.75
N TYR A 68 5.66 47.75 33.17
CA TYR A 68 6.15 46.69 32.27
C TYR A 68 5.18 46.42 31.11
N TYR A 69 3.86 46.50 31.36
CA TYR A 69 2.85 46.35 30.32
C TYR A 69 2.91 47.48 29.28
N LYS A 70 3.06 48.74 29.71
CA LYS A 70 3.30 49.88 28.81
C LYS A 70 4.59 49.69 28.00
N GLY A 71 5.62 49.13 28.63
CA GLY A 71 6.88 48.75 27.99
C GLY A 71 6.79 47.54 27.05
N LYS A 72 5.61 46.97 26.81
CA LYS A 72 5.35 45.74 26.01
C LYS A 72 6.11 44.50 26.49
N ARG A 73 6.59 44.51 27.73
CA ARG A 73 7.29 43.38 28.38
C ARG A 73 6.26 42.52 29.10
N TYR A 74 5.46 41.79 28.33
CA TYR A 74 4.27 41.10 28.84
C TYR A 74 4.59 39.92 29.77
N ARG A 75 5.74 39.27 29.60
CA ARG A 75 6.14 38.11 30.42
C ARG A 75 6.54 38.55 31.83
N GLU A 76 7.26 39.66 31.93
CA GLU A 76 7.66 40.27 33.20
C GLU A 76 6.45 40.91 33.88
N ALA A 77 5.60 41.61 33.13
CA ALA A 77 4.33 42.15 33.64
C ALA A 77 3.42 41.04 34.23
N LEU A 78 3.34 39.88 33.55
CA LEU A 78 2.62 38.71 34.04
C LEU A 78 3.14 38.24 35.41
N GLY A 79 4.46 38.26 35.62
CA GLY A 79 5.10 37.90 36.88
C GLY A 79 4.64 38.80 38.02
N PHE A 80 4.71 40.13 37.83
CA PHE A 80 4.28 41.10 38.83
C PHE A 80 2.78 41.03 39.12
N TYR A 81 1.92 40.86 38.10
CA TYR A 81 0.49 40.66 38.35
C TYR A 81 0.18 39.35 39.07
N THR A 82 0.98 38.31 38.85
CA THR A 82 0.84 37.03 39.57
C THR A 82 1.19 37.21 41.04
N GLN A 83 2.33 37.85 41.35
CA GLN A 83 2.70 38.21 42.73
C GLN A 83 1.64 39.07 43.42
N GLY A 84 1.04 40.03 42.70
CA GLY A 84 -0.06 40.84 43.22
C GLY A 84 -1.33 40.03 43.54
N VAL A 85 -1.65 38.99 42.75
CA VAL A 85 -2.76 38.07 43.05
C VAL A 85 -2.41 37.12 44.21
N ASP A 86 -1.16 36.68 44.29
CA ASP A 86 -0.67 35.75 45.31
C ASP A 86 -0.57 36.42 46.70
N ALA A 87 -0.42 37.74 46.75
CA ALA A 87 -0.56 38.55 47.96
C ALA A 87 -1.97 38.50 48.59
N LYS A 88 -2.96 37.93 47.90
CA LYS A 88 -4.35 37.75 48.37
C LYS A 88 -4.97 39.06 48.90
N PRO A 89 -5.11 40.08 48.04
CA PRO A 89 -5.74 41.34 48.45
C PRO A 89 -7.16 41.10 48.98
N THR A 90 -7.49 41.79 50.07
CA THR A 90 -8.83 41.84 50.66
C THR A 90 -9.77 42.73 49.85
N ASP A 91 -9.24 43.72 49.13
CA ASP A 91 -10.03 44.56 48.24
C ASP A 91 -10.41 43.82 46.94
N LYS A 92 -11.72 43.63 46.75
CA LYS A 92 -12.32 43.01 45.57
C LYS A 92 -12.07 43.81 44.29
N SER A 93 -12.04 45.14 44.36
CA SER A 93 -11.80 45.97 43.17
C SER A 93 -10.34 45.86 42.70
N LEU A 94 -9.40 45.80 43.65
CA LEU A 94 -7.99 45.58 43.36
C LEU A 94 -7.74 44.18 42.76
N LEU A 95 -8.36 43.15 43.35
CA LEU A 95 -8.29 41.78 42.84
C LEU A 95 -8.83 41.65 41.41
N GLU A 96 -9.97 42.28 41.12
CA GLU A 96 -10.55 42.31 39.76
C GLU A 96 -9.59 42.95 38.75
N ALA A 97 -9.02 44.11 39.08
CA ALA A 97 -8.08 44.81 38.22
C ALA A 97 -6.81 43.99 37.93
N LEU A 98 -6.25 43.33 38.95
CA LEU A 98 -5.09 42.44 38.83
C LEU A 98 -5.38 41.24 37.92
N LEU A 99 -6.50 40.55 38.14
CA LEU A 99 -6.92 39.41 37.30
C LEU A 99 -7.16 39.85 35.84
N CYS A 100 -7.82 40.99 35.65
CA CYS A 100 -8.04 41.59 34.35
C CYS A 100 -6.71 41.91 33.64
N ASN A 101 -5.75 42.54 34.31
CA ASN A 101 -4.46 42.90 33.72
C ASN A 101 -3.57 41.68 33.45
N ARG A 102 -3.62 40.67 34.32
CA ARG A 102 -2.98 39.36 34.07
C ARG A 102 -3.57 38.67 32.85
N ALA A 103 -4.90 38.69 32.70
CA ALA A 103 -5.59 38.18 31.51
C ALA A 103 -5.16 38.93 30.24
N ALA A 104 -4.93 40.25 30.31
CA ALA A 104 -4.43 41.03 29.19
C ALA A 104 -3.04 40.58 28.73
N CYS A 105 -2.12 40.37 29.69
CA CYS A 105 -0.79 39.84 29.40
C CYS A 105 -0.87 38.45 28.76
N ASN A 106 -1.71 37.57 29.31
CA ASN A 106 -1.93 36.23 28.76
C ASN A 106 -2.53 36.25 27.35
N LEU A 107 -3.36 37.26 27.02
CA LEU A 107 -3.94 37.40 25.69
C LEU A 107 -2.88 37.78 24.65
N GLU A 108 -2.00 38.74 24.98
CA GLU A 108 -0.87 39.13 24.12
C GLU A 108 0.15 37.99 23.96
N LEU A 109 0.33 37.18 25.01
CA LEU A 109 1.18 35.98 24.99
C LEU A 109 0.51 34.75 24.34
N GLN A 110 -0.72 34.87 23.84
CA GLN A 110 -1.50 33.79 23.21
C GLN A 110 -1.80 32.60 24.15
N ASN A 111 -1.75 32.80 25.47
CA ASN A 111 -2.08 31.82 26.49
C ASN A 111 -3.60 31.80 26.77
N TYR A 112 -4.40 31.49 25.75
CA TYR A 112 -5.87 31.67 25.79
C TYR A 112 -6.56 30.90 26.94
N GLY A 113 -6.10 29.70 27.27
CA GLY A 113 -6.66 28.92 28.40
C GLY A 113 -6.44 29.58 29.77
N SER A 114 -5.35 30.33 29.95
CA SER A 114 -5.11 31.11 31.17
C SER A 114 -5.93 32.40 31.19
N VAL A 115 -6.12 33.04 30.03
CA VAL A 115 -7.04 34.20 29.90
C VAL A 115 -8.44 33.83 30.40
N LEU A 116 -8.98 32.69 29.96
CA LEU A 116 -10.34 32.28 30.36
C LEU A 116 -10.46 32.02 31.85
N ARG A 117 -9.43 31.44 32.50
CA ARG A 117 -9.39 31.23 33.96
C ARG A 117 -9.30 32.53 34.74
N ASP A 118 -8.50 33.47 34.26
CA ASP A 118 -8.36 34.79 34.89
C ASP A 118 -9.64 35.62 34.73
N CYS A 119 -10.24 35.59 33.53
CA CYS A 119 -11.52 36.24 33.26
C CYS A 119 -12.67 35.62 34.04
N SER A 120 -12.73 34.28 34.20
CA SER A 120 -13.79 33.64 35.00
C SER A 120 -13.71 34.07 36.47
N ARG A 121 -12.51 34.07 37.06
CA ARG A 121 -12.30 34.57 38.42
C ARG A 121 -12.63 36.06 38.56
N ALA A 122 -12.28 36.87 37.55
CA ALA A 122 -12.63 38.29 37.54
C ALA A 122 -14.15 38.51 37.51
N ILE A 123 -14.89 37.68 36.77
CA ILE A 123 -16.36 37.71 36.68
C ILE A 123 -17.02 37.24 37.99
N GLU A 124 -16.44 36.26 38.68
CA GLU A 124 -16.89 35.84 40.02
C GLU A 124 -16.77 36.96 41.06
N VAL A 125 -15.72 37.78 40.96
CA VAL A 125 -15.48 38.93 41.84
C VAL A 125 -16.37 40.12 41.44
N ASN A 126 -16.47 40.41 40.14
CA ASN A 126 -17.31 41.46 39.58
C ASN A 126 -18.04 40.98 38.32
N ILE A 127 -19.34 40.71 38.50
CA ILE A 127 -20.23 40.22 37.43
C ILE A 127 -20.41 41.26 36.31
N GLN A 128 -20.17 42.54 36.56
CA GLN A 128 -20.34 43.64 35.59
C GLN A 128 -19.00 44.13 35.00
N SER A 129 -17.96 43.29 34.94
CA SER A 129 -16.67 43.68 34.35
C SER A 129 -16.63 43.56 32.83
N SER A 130 -16.87 44.66 32.09
CA SER A 130 -16.81 44.67 30.62
C SER A 130 -15.43 44.25 30.06
N LYS A 131 -14.35 44.54 30.79
CA LYS A 131 -12.98 44.18 30.39
C LYS A 131 -12.74 42.67 30.45
N ALA A 132 -13.27 41.99 31.46
CA ALA A 132 -13.16 40.54 31.59
C ALA A 132 -13.94 39.82 30.46
N TYR A 133 -15.16 40.26 30.16
CA TYR A 133 -15.94 39.71 29.05
C TYR A 133 -15.29 39.96 27.69
N TYR A 134 -14.78 41.16 27.42
CA TYR A 134 -14.07 41.47 26.17
C TYR A 134 -12.85 40.56 25.95
N ARG A 135 -12.00 40.42 26.97
CA ARG A 135 -10.79 39.58 26.90
C ARG A 135 -11.13 38.09 26.76
N SER A 136 -12.18 37.64 27.44
CA SER A 136 -12.73 36.28 27.28
C SER A 136 -13.21 36.04 25.84
N ALA A 137 -14.00 36.97 25.28
CA ALA A 137 -14.48 36.87 23.90
C ALA A 137 -13.32 36.84 22.87
N MET A 138 -12.29 37.66 23.06
CA MET A 138 -11.10 37.64 22.19
C MET A 138 -10.36 36.30 22.27
N ALA A 139 -10.19 35.74 23.47
CA ALA A 139 -9.57 34.42 23.65
C ALA A 139 -10.42 33.31 23.02
N LEU A 140 -11.75 33.35 23.15
CA LEU A 140 -12.66 32.38 22.56
C LEU A 140 -12.70 32.46 21.02
N ILE A 141 -12.62 33.66 20.45
CA ILE A 141 -12.47 33.86 19.00
C ILE A 141 -11.17 33.22 18.50
N ALA A 142 -10.06 33.41 19.23
CA ALA A 142 -8.77 32.82 18.87
C ALA A 142 -8.76 31.28 18.99
N LEU A 143 -9.56 30.72 19.90
CA LEU A 143 -9.78 29.27 20.04
C LEU A 143 -10.85 28.72 19.08
N GLU A 144 -11.38 29.54 18.17
CA GLU A 144 -12.49 29.21 17.26
C GLU A 144 -13.78 28.70 17.93
N ARG A 145 -14.01 29.07 19.20
CA ARG A 145 -15.21 28.78 19.99
C ARG A 145 -16.20 29.93 19.91
N TYR A 146 -16.72 30.18 18.71
CA TYR A 146 -17.47 31.39 18.40
C TYR A 146 -18.80 31.52 19.15
N ASP A 147 -19.50 30.41 19.42
CA ASP A 147 -20.77 30.42 20.17
C ASP A 147 -20.59 30.97 21.58
N GLU A 148 -19.54 30.51 22.26
CA GLU A 148 -19.21 30.98 23.61
C GLU A 148 -18.70 32.42 23.60
N ALA A 149 -17.98 32.83 22.54
CA ALA A 149 -17.56 34.21 22.37
C ALA A 149 -18.76 35.16 22.21
N LEU A 150 -19.78 34.75 21.45
CA LEU A 150 -21.03 35.50 21.28
C LEU A 150 -21.80 35.59 22.60
N ASP A 151 -21.94 34.48 23.34
CA ASP A 151 -22.57 34.49 24.67
C ASP A 151 -21.85 35.42 25.66
N ALA A 152 -20.50 35.40 25.67
CA ALA A 152 -19.71 36.31 26.50
C ALA A 152 -19.93 37.79 26.12
N CYS A 153 -19.97 38.11 24.83
CA CYS A 153 -20.29 39.46 24.34
C CYS A 153 -21.73 39.87 24.67
N ASP A 154 -22.71 38.99 24.47
CA ASP A 154 -24.13 39.26 24.72
C ASP A 154 -24.38 39.53 26.20
N ARG A 155 -23.76 38.76 27.11
CA ARG A 155 -23.83 39.02 28.56
C ARG A 155 -23.22 40.36 28.95
N CYS A 156 -22.12 40.76 28.33
CA CYS A 156 -21.54 42.08 28.56
C CYS A 156 -22.47 43.21 28.08
N LEU A 157 -23.09 43.05 26.90
CA LEU A 157 -23.99 44.04 26.32
C LEU A 157 -25.33 44.14 27.05
N GLN A 158 -25.69 43.18 27.92
CA GLN A 158 -26.88 43.28 28.76
C GLN A 158 -26.79 44.43 29.77
N PHE A 159 -25.60 44.67 30.33
CA PHE A 159 -25.38 45.73 31.31
C PHE A 159 -24.63 46.96 30.74
N ASP A 160 -23.79 46.78 29.72
CA ASP A 160 -23.01 47.85 29.08
C ASP A 160 -23.32 47.92 27.57
N LYS A 161 -24.51 48.45 27.24
CA LYS A 161 -25.08 48.45 25.88
C LYS A 161 -24.29 49.29 24.88
N ASP A 162 -23.63 50.37 25.34
CA ASP A 162 -22.96 51.35 24.49
C ASP A 162 -21.49 50.99 24.19
N ASN A 163 -21.02 49.83 24.65
CA ASN A 163 -19.63 49.42 24.51
C ASN A 163 -19.27 48.99 23.08
N ARG A 164 -18.76 49.94 22.30
CA ARG A 164 -18.31 49.73 20.91
C ARG A 164 -17.25 48.63 20.76
N THR A 165 -16.39 48.42 21.77
CA THR A 165 -15.31 47.41 21.68
C THR A 165 -15.84 45.99 21.71
N VAL A 166 -16.86 45.74 22.55
CA VAL A 166 -17.52 44.44 22.68
C VAL A 166 -18.47 44.20 21.51
N GLN A 167 -19.16 45.24 21.02
CA GLN A 167 -19.96 45.13 19.79
C GLN A 167 -19.08 44.71 18.59
N ALA A 168 -17.91 45.34 18.41
CA ALA A 168 -16.96 44.95 17.36
C ALA A 168 -16.43 43.52 17.54
N ALA A 169 -16.19 43.08 18.78
CA ALA A 169 -15.81 41.71 19.10
C ALA A 169 -16.89 40.69 18.72
N ARG A 170 -18.14 41.02 19.03
CA ARG A 170 -19.33 40.23 18.70
C ARG A 170 -19.52 40.10 17.18
N ASP A 171 -19.44 41.21 16.46
CA ASP A 171 -19.58 41.21 14.99
C ASP A 171 -18.47 40.41 14.33
N LYS A 172 -17.23 40.52 14.84
CA LYS A 172 -16.10 39.69 14.40
C LYS A 172 -16.36 38.20 14.65
N ALA A 173 -16.83 37.83 15.84
CA ALA A 173 -17.17 36.44 16.17
C ALA A 173 -18.29 35.89 15.27
N ALA A 174 -19.34 36.67 15.04
CA ALA A 174 -20.47 36.30 14.19
C ALA A 174 -20.03 36.06 12.74
N LYS A 175 -19.24 36.98 12.17
CA LYS A 175 -18.70 36.84 10.81
C LYS A 175 -17.80 35.60 10.68
N LEU A 176 -16.92 35.35 11.65
CA LEU A 176 -16.04 34.17 11.63
C LEU A 176 -16.84 32.86 11.76
N LYS A 177 -17.85 32.82 12.63
CA LYS A 177 -18.78 31.69 12.76
C LYS A 177 -19.45 31.36 11.42
N GLU A 178 -20.04 32.36 10.77
CA GLU A 178 -20.70 32.18 9.48
C GLU A 178 -19.73 31.63 8.42
N THR A 179 -18.49 32.13 8.35
CA THR A 179 -17.50 31.62 7.41
C THR A 179 -17.07 30.17 7.69
N LYS A 180 -16.97 29.77 8.97
CA LYS A 180 -16.64 28.39 9.37
C LYS A 180 -17.79 27.45 9.03
N GLU A 181 -19.03 27.82 9.35
CA GLU A 181 -20.22 27.04 9.03
C GLU A 181 -20.45 26.92 7.52
N ARG A 182 -20.15 27.97 6.73
CA ARG A 182 -20.20 27.89 5.27
C ARG A 182 -19.19 26.88 4.73
N LYS A 183 -17.92 26.94 5.17
CA LYS A 183 -16.87 25.99 4.76
C LYS A 183 -17.20 24.55 5.16
N GLU A 184 -17.74 24.35 6.36
CA GLU A 184 -18.13 23.02 6.83
C GLU A 184 -19.31 22.47 6.01
N ARG A 185 -20.31 23.30 5.69
CA ARG A 185 -21.41 22.92 4.77
C ARG A 185 -20.90 22.53 3.39
N GLU A 186 -20.04 23.35 2.78
CA GLU A 186 -19.41 23.05 1.49
C GLU A 186 -18.60 21.74 1.54
N ARG A 187 -17.86 21.49 2.62
CA ARG A 187 -17.10 20.25 2.82
C ARG A 187 -18.02 19.03 2.96
N GLN A 188 -19.09 19.14 3.75
CA GLN A 188 -20.05 18.06 3.94
C GLN A 188 -20.80 17.75 2.65
N GLU A 189 -21.17 18.76 1.87
CA GLU A 189 -21.80 18.59 0.56
C GLU A 189 -20.87 17.90 -0.43
N ARG A 190 -19.59 18.29 -0.49
CA ARG A 190 -18.57 17.59 -1.30
C ARG A 190 -18.43 16.13 -0.91
N LEU A 191 -18.29 15.84 0.38
CA LEU A 191 -18.17 14.46 0.87
C LEU A 191 -19.42 13.63 0.57
N ARG A 192 -20.61 14.23 0.69
CA ARG A 192 -21.88 13.58 0.35
C ARG A 192 -21.95 13.30 -1.16
N GLN A 193 -21.54 14.25 -1.99
CA GLN A 193 -21.53 14.09 -3.45
C GLN A 193 -20.52 13.03 -3.89
N GLU A 194 -19.33 12.99 -3.28
CA GLU A 194 -18.33 11.95 -3.51
C GLU A 194 -18.86 10.56 -3.14
N GLN A 195 -19.54 10.44 -1.99
CA GLN A 195 -20.17 9.19 -1.56
C GLN A 195 -21.26 8.74 -2.54
N LEU A 196 -22.18 9.64 -2.91
CA LEU A 196 -23.23 9.35 -3.89
C LEU A 196 -22.63 8.94 -5.24
N ASN A 197 -21.61 9.65 -5.72
CA ASN A 197 -20.93 9.32 -6.97
C ASN A 197 -20.26 7.94 -6.90
N LYS A 198 -19.62 7.61 -5.77
CA LYS A 198 -18.98 6.32 -5.54
C LYS A 198 -19.98 5.17 -5.49
N GLU A 199 -21.12 5.36 -4.83
CA GLU A 199 -22.20 4.37 -4.78
C GLU A 199 -22.83 4.17 -6.16
N ARG A 200 -23.05 5.26 -6.89
CA ARG A 200 -23.56 5.25 -8.26
C ARG A 200 -22.62 4.50 -9.21
N LEU A 201 -21.33 4.79 -9.15
CA LEU A 201 -20.30 4.11 -9.94
C LEU A 201 -20.25 2.61 -9.62
N ARG A 202 -20.35 2.26 -8.34
CA ARG A 202 -20.41 0.86 -7.88
C ARG A 202 -21.65 0.13 -8.41
N ALA A 203 -22.81 0.78 -8.41
CA ALA A 203 -24.04 0.22 -8.99
C ALA A 203 -23.88 -0.01 -10.50
N ALA A 204 -23.30 0.95 -11.23
CA ALA A 204 -23.05 0.83 -12.67
C ALA A 204 -22.11 -0.35 -13.00
N TYR A 205 -21.06 -0.56 -12.20
CA TYR A 205 -20.17 -1.73 -12.38
C TYR A 205 -20.89 -3.06 -12.17
N GLN A 206 -21.77 -3.13 -11.16
CA GLN A 206 -22.54 -4.34 -10.88
C GLN A 206 -23.51 -4.67 -12.02
N GLU A 207 -24.23 -3.68 -12.53
CA GLU A 207 -25.15 -3.85 -13.67
C GLU A 207 -24.42 -4.37 -14.92
N ARG A 208 -23.20 -3.85 -15.14
CA ARG A 208 -22.35 -4.19 -16.30
C ARG A 208 -21.50 -5.45 -16.07
N ASN A 209 -21.62 -6.14 -14.94
CA ASN A 209 -20.77 -7.29 -14.58
C ASN A 209 -19.27 -7.00 -14.68
N ILE A 210 -18.86 -5.78 -14.33
CA ILE A 210 -17.46 -5.38 -14.26
C ILE A 210 -16.97 -5.69 -12.84
N ILE A 211 -15.82 -6.36 -12.76
CA ILE A 211 -15.20 -6.72 -11.49
C ILE A 211 -13.92 -5.92 -11.35
N ASP A 212 -13.97 -4.94 -10.45
CA ASP A 212 -12.81 -4.15 -10.05
C ASP A 212 -11.85 -5.00 -9.21
N ALA A 213 -10.64 -5.20 -9.71
CA ALA A 213 -9.60 -5.98 -9.04
C ALA A 213 -8.74 -5.05 -8.16
N PRO A 214 -8.56 -5.37 -6.86
CA PRO A 214 -7.78 -4.53 -5.97
C PRO A 214 -6.32 -4.51 -6.43
N VAL A 215 -5.80 -3.30 -6.62
CA VAL A 215 -4.40 -3.08 -7.01
C VAL A 215 -3.52 -3.02 -5.75
N PRO A 216 -2.35 -3.67 -5.75
CA PRO A 216 -1.39 -3.51 -4.65
C PRO A 216 -0.97 -2.05 -4.49
N ASP A 217 -0.87 -1.55 -3.25
CA ASP A 217 -0.58 -0.14 -2.92
C ASP A 217 0.71 0.44 -3.56
N ASN A 218 1.58 -0.41 -4.11
CA ASN A 218 2.87 -0.05 -4.71
C ASN A 218 2.78 0.37 -6.19
N VAL A 219 1.60 0.32 -6.81
CA VAL A 219 1.41 0.72 -8.21
C VAL A 219 0.87 2.15 -8.25
N ALA A 220 1.48 3.01 -9.08
CA ALA A 220 1.01 4.37 -9.27
C ALA A 220 -0.42 4.33 -9.84
N LYS A 221 -1.36 4.98 -9.15
CA LYS A 221 -2.74 5.10 -9.64
C LYS A 221 -2.74 5.79 -11.00
N THR A 222 -3.43 5.18 -11.96
CA THR A 222 -3.65 5.75 -13.29
C THR A 222 -4.36 7.11 -13.16
N SER A 223 -3.97 8.10 -13.96
CA SER A 223 -4.60 9.44 -13.96
C SER A 223 -6.04 9.44 -14.50
N TYR A 224 -6.48 8.35 -15.11
CA TYR A 224 -7.79 8.21 -15.75
C TYR A 224 -8.64 7.20 -14.98
N GLU A 225 -9.82 7.63 -14.55
CA GLU A 225 -10.79 6.80 -13.83
C GLU A 225 -12.11 6.69 -14.63
N PRO A 226 -12.81 5.55 -14.55
CA PRO A 226 -14.12 5.43 -15.16
C PRO A 226 -15.11 6.42 -14.55
N HIS A 227 -15.86 7.11 -15.41
CA HIS A 227 -16.84 8.11 -15.00
C HIS A 227 -18.06 8.07 -15.94
N PHE A 228 -19.14 8.71 -15.51
CA PHE A 228 -20.31 8.91 -16.37
C PHE A 228 -20.01 10.02 -17.38
N ASP A 229 -20.49 9.82 -18.60
CA ASP A 229 -20.41 10.84 -19.65
C ASP A 229 -21.19 12.10 -19.22
N PRO A 230 -20.53 13.27 -19.11
CA PRO A 230 -21.21 14.51 -18.74
C PRO A 230 -22.12 15.06 -19.85
N GLU A 231 -21.94 14.64 -21.11
CA GLU A 231 -22.70 15.11 -22.26
C GLU A 231 -23.97 14.28 -22.52
N ASP A 232 -24.09 13.10 -21.91
CA ASP A 232 -25.24 12.20 -22.06
C ASP A 232 -26.45 12.68 -21.23
N PRO A 233 -27.58 13.09 -21.87
CA PRO A 233 -28.78 13.53 -21.16
C PRO A 233 -29.43 12.41 -20.33
N SER A 234 -29.22 11.14 -20.72
CA SER A 234 -29.73 9.98 -19.99
C SER A 234 -28.86 9.61 -18.79
N ASN A 235 -27.65 10.18 -18.71
CA ASN A 235 -26.70 10.03 -17.62
C ASN A 235 -26.44 8.55 -17.29
N ASN A 236 -26.51 7.67 -18.29
CA ASN A 236 -26.32 6.23 -18.11
C ASN A 236 -25.08 5.74 -18.84
N THR A 237 -24.58 6.49 -19.82
CA THR A 237 -23.39 6.13 -20.57
C THR A 237 -22.16 6.29 -19.69
N MET A 238 -21.37 5.22 -19.62
CA MET A 238 -20.09 5.21 -18.92
C MET A 238 -18.93 5.35 -19.91
N ILE A 239 -17.91 6.10 -19.49
CA ILE A 239 -16.63 6.21 -20.15
C ILE A 239 -15.61 5.42 -19.33
N PHE A 240 -14.88 4.53 -20.00
CA PHE A 240 -13.83 3.72 -19.39
C PHE A 240 -12.47 4.04 -20.04
N PRO A 241 -11.37 4.04 -19.28
CA PRO A 241 -10.06 3.94 -19.89
C PRO A 241 -9.84 2.48 -20.34
N VAL A 242 -9.40 2.33 -21.59
CA VAL A 242 -9.20 1.04 -22.25
C VAL A 242 -7.78 0.93 -22.78
N LEU A 243 -7.07 -0.11 -22.36
CA LEU A 243 -5.73 -0.45 -22.83
C LEU A 243 -5.81 -1.52 -23.93
N PHE A 244 -5.36 -1.16 -25.13
CA PHE A 244 -5.13 -2.10 -26.22
C PHE A 244 -3.70 -2.59 -26.19
N MET A 245 -3.55 -3.91 -26.13
CA MET A 245 -2.26 -4.59 -26.16
C MET A 245 -2.04 -5.17 -27.56
N TYR A 246 -0.81 -5.04 -28.07
CA TYR A 246 -0.36 -5.57 -29.35
C TYR A 246 0.78 -6.59 -29.12
N PRO A 247 0.46 -7.84 -28.77
CA PRO A 247 1.47 -8.83 -28.37
C PRO A 247 2.56 -9.10 -29.41
N GLN A 248 2.22 -9.01 -30.71
CA GLN A 248 3.16 -9.23 -31.82
C GLN A 248 4.39 -8.31 -31.75
N TYR A 249 4.20 -7.08 -31.25
CA TYR A 249 5.25 -6.06 -31.16
C TYR A 249 5.58 -5.65 -29.72
N ALA A 250 4.95 -6.28 -28.72
CA ALA A 250 5.07 -5.95 -27.29
C ALA A 250 4.78 -4.47 -26.98
N THR A 251 3.85 -3.86 -27.69
CA THR A 251 3.43 -2.46 -27.53
C THR A 251 1.99 -2.38 -27.00
N SER A 252 1.59 -1.20 -26.53
CA SER A 252 0.23 -0.96 -26.03
C SER A 252 -0.18 0.51 -26.18
N ASP A 253 -1.46 0.75 -26.44
CA ASP A 253 -2.05 2.09 -26.49
C ASP A 253 -3.19 2.22 -25.47
N LEU A 254 -3.23 3.36 -24.77
CA LEU A 254 -4.27 3.68 -23.79
C LEU A 254 -5.26 4.69 -24.38
N ILE A 255 -6.51 4.26 -24.54
CA ILE A 255 -7.63 5.13 -24.87
C ILE A 255 -8.24 5.59 -23.54
N SER A 256 -8.02 6.85 -23.16
CA SER A 256 -8.50 7.40 -21.89
C SER A 256 -10.03 7.54 -21.83
N HIS A 257 -10.66 7.84 -22.97
CA HIS A 257 -12.10 8.09 -23.07
C HIS A 257 -12.76 7.10 -24.03
N PHE A 258 -12.93 5.85 -23.59
CA PHE A 258 -13.66 4.84 -24.34
C PHE A 258 -15.13 4.84 -23.92
N GLN A 259 -16.01 5.38 -24.76
CA GLN A 259 -17.45 5.40 -24.52
C GLN A 259 -18.05 4.01 -24.72
N GLU A 260 -18.83 3.53 -23.75
CA GLU A 260 -19.21 2.11 -23.72
C GLU A 260 -20.15 1.65 -24.86
N ASP A 261 -20.89 2.60 -25.45
CA ASP A 261 -21.86 2.36 -26.52
C ASP A 261 -21.26 2.52 -27.93
N THR A 262 -20.01 2.97 -28.02
CA THR A 262 -19.28 3.07 -29.29
C THR A 262 -18.72 1.69 -29.68
N PRO A 263 -18.95 1.22 -30.92
CA PRO A 263 -18.41 -0.05 -31.38
C PRO A 263 -16.87 -0.06 -31.39
N PHE A 264 -16.27 -1.21 -31.08
CA PHE A 264 -14.80 -1.37 -31.14
C PHE A 264 -14.24 -1.03 -32.53
N SER A 265 -14.97 -1.35 -33.61
CA SER A 265 -14.55 -0.98 -34.96
C SER A 265 -14.35 0.52 -35.13
N ALA A 266 -15.24 1.36 -34.57
CA ALA A 266 -15.14 2.81 -34.75
C ALA A 266 -13.86 3.37 -34.10
N HIS A 267 -13.51 2.90 -32.91
CA HIS A 267 -12.24 3.25 -32.27
C HIS A 267 -11.03 2.76 -33.07
N LEU A 268 -11.08 1.52 -33.56
CA LEU A 268 -9.99 0.96 -34.38
C LEU A 268 -9.83 1.67 -35.72
N SER A 269 -10.91 2.12 -36.38
CA SER A 269 -10.84 2.89 -37.62
C SER A 269 -10.14 4.23 -37.42
N VAL A 270 -10.29 4.86 -36.24
CA VAL A 270 -9.61 6.12 -35.89
C VAL A 270 -8.12 5.87 -35.62
N MET A 271 -7.78 4.78 -34.93
CA MET A 271 -6.39 4.44 -34.61
C MET A 271 -5.60 3.89 -35.81
N PHE A 272 -6.25 3.08 -36.65
CA PHE A 272 -5.65 2.37 -37.78
C PHE A 272 -6.44 2.60 -39.08
N PRO A 273 -6.41 3.82 -39.64
CA PRO A 273 -7.18 4.15 -40.83
C PRO A 273 -6.69 3.37 -42.05
N ALA A 274 -7.61 2.86 -42.88
CA ALA A 274 -7.26 2.06 -44.05
C ALA A 274 -6.40 2.78 -45.12
N GLY A 275 -6.40 4.12 -45.12
CA GLY A 275 -5.65 4.95 -46.07
C GLY A 275 -4.45 5.68 -45.47
N ALA A 276 -4.14 5.47 -44.19
CA ALA A 276 -3.00 6.11 -43.52
C ALA A 276 -1.76 5.21 -43.56
N PRO A 277 -0.54 5.78 -43.49
CA PRO A 277 0.67 4.97 -43.30
C PRO A 277 0.56 4.18 -41.99
N PRO A 278 1.06 2.92 -41.95
CA PRO A 278 1.04 2.13 -40.73
C PRO A 278 1.89 2.81 -39.64
N PRO A 279 1.58 2.58 -38.36
CA PRO A 279 2.40 3.08 -37.25
C PRO A 279 3.86 2.61 -37.38
N GLU A 280 4.81 3.40 -36.87
CA GLU A 280 6.25 3.13 -37.01
C GLU A 280 6.69 1.74 -36.50
N TRP A 281 5.97 1.21 -35.50
CA TRP A 281 6.23 -0.10 -34.92
C TRP A 281 5.66 -1.26 -35.75
N ASP A 282 4.66 -1.02 -36.61
CA ASP A 282 4.06 -2.04 -37.48
C ASP A 282 4.88 -2.22 -38.77
N LYS A 283 5.99 -2.94 -38.63
CA LYS A 283 6.92 -3.22 -39.75
C LYS A 283 6.28 -3.97 -40.92
N LYS A 284 5.17 -4.66 -40.71
CA LYS A 284 4.51 -5.48 -41.76
C LYS A 284 3.29 -4.78 -42.38
N GLY A 285 2.80 -3.69 -41.78
CA GLY A 285 1.59 -3.01 -42.23
C GLY A 285 0.33 -3.88 -42.11
N GLU A 286 0.29 -4.78 -41.13
CA GLU A 286 -0.84 -5.72 -40.94
C GLU A 286 -1.95 -5.10 -40.07
N TYR A 287 -1.63 -4.07 -39.28
CA TYR A 287 -2.54 -3.38 -38.36
C TYR A 287 -3.36 -2.33 -39.08
N VAL A 288 -4.37 -2.79 -39.82
CA VAL A 288 -5.29 -1.95 -40.59
C VAL A 288 -6.74 -2.28 -40.22
N ASP A 289 -7.60 -1.26 -40.16
CA ASP A 289 -9.04 -1.46 -39.96
C ASP A 289 -9.60 -2.51 -40.94
N GLY A 290 -10.48 -3.36 -40.42
CA GLY A 290 -11.02 -4.50 -41.15
C GLY A 290 -10.16 -5.78 -41.08
N ASN A 291 -8.84 -5.68 -40.89
CA ASN A 291 -7.97 -6.84 -40.68
C ASN A 291 -7.77 -7.19 -39.20
N LEU A 292 -8.26 -6.38 -38.27
CA LEU A 292 -8.05 -6.59 -36.83
C LEU A 292 -9.13 -7.43 -36.17
N VAL A 293 -8.71 -8.21 -35.18
CA VAL A 293 -9.57 -8.94 -34.23
C VAL A 293 -9.21 -8.54 -32.81
N VAL A 294 -10.23 -8.36 -31.97
CA VAL A 294 -10.08 -7.95 -30.58
C VAL A 294 -10.46 -9.09 -29.66
N PHE A 295 -9.67 -9.31 -28.63
CA PHE A 295 -9.91 -10.30 -27.60
C PHE A 295 -9.95 -9.67 -26.22
N GLY A 296 -10.84 -10.15 -25.36
CA GLY A 296 -10.92 -9.77 -23.95
C GLY A 296 -10.86 -10.98 -23.03
N TRP A 297 -10.51 -10.75 -21.77
CA TRP A 297 -10.56 -11.78 -20.74
C TRP A 297 -11.58 -11.45 -19.66
N THR A 298 -12.27 -12.49 -19.19
CA THR A 298 -13.00 -12.39 -17.93
C THR A 298 -12.07 -12.61 -16.74
N LYS A 299 -12.55 -12.32 -15.53
CA LYS A 299 -11.84 -12.61 -14.28
C LYS A 299 -11.43 -14.09 -14.16
N ARG A 300 -12.20 -15.00 -14.76
CA ARG A 300 -11.88 -16.44 -14.83
C ARG A 300 -10.94 -16.83 -15.96
N ARG A 301 -10.35 -15.87 -16.65
CA ARG A 301 -9.48 -16.08 -17.82
C ARG A 301 -10.22 -16.77 -18.98
N ARG A 302 -11.54 -16.61 -19.08
CA ARG A 302 -12.27 -17.01 -20.29
C ARG A 302 -11.94 -16.01 -21.40
N LEU A 303 -11.46 -16.52 -22.54
CA LEU A 303 -11.15 -15.72 -23.71
C LEU A 303 -12.45 -15.41 -24.47
N LEU A 304 -12.72 -14.12 -24.70
CA LEU A 304 -13.85 -13.64 -25.49
C LEU A 304 -13.32 -13.03 -26.78
N LYS A 305 -13.74 -13.57 -27.92
CA LYS A 305 -13.51 -12.95 -29.24
C LYS A 305 -14.59 -11.90 -29.48
N ILE A 306 -14.18 -10.65 -29.62
CA ILE A 306 -15.09 -9.51 -29.74
C ILE A 306 -15.37 -9.26 -31.23
N GLY A 307 -16.65 -9.24 -31.58
CA GLY A 307 -17.09 -8.92 -32.94
C GLY A 307 -16.86 -7.45 -33.26
N LYS A 308 -16.55 -7.13 -34.53
CA LYS A 308 -16.24 -5.76 -34.98
C LYS A 308 -17.30 -4.72 -34.57
N LYS A 309 -18.58 -5.11 -34.68
CA LYS A 309 -19.73 -4.24 -34.37
C LYS A 309 -20.17 -4.28 -32.90
N MET A 310 -19.53 -5.08 -32.06
CA MET A 310 -19.88 -5.14 -30.65
C MET A 310 -19.42 -3.86 -29.95
N THR A 311 -20.23 -3.40 -29.00
CA THR A 311 -19.89 -2.31 -28.08
C THR A 311 -19.29 -2.86 -26.79
N LEU A 312 -18.66 -2.03 -25.96
CA LEU A 312 -18.19 -2.48 -24.65
C LEU A 312 -19.35 -2.97 -23.78
N ARG A 313 -20.52 -2.32 -23.89
CA ARG A 313 -21.75 -2.78 -23.21
C ARG A 313 -22.15 -4.18 -23.62
N ASP A 314 -22.04 -4.54 -24.90
CA ASP A 314 -22.32 -5.91 -25.37
C ASP A 314 -21.30 -6.92 -24.86
N VAL A 315 -20.02 -6.54 -24.80
CA VAL A 315 -18.96 -7.39 -24.25
C VAL A 315 -19.18 -7.64 -22.75
N CYS A 316 -19.56 -6.61 -22.00
CA CYS A 316 -19.97 -6.71 -20.60
C CYS A 316 -21.12 -7.72 -20.39
N LYS A 317 -22.14 -7.68 -21.26
CA LYS A 317 -23.25 -8.66 -21.25
C LYS A 317 -22.76 -10.07 -21.59
N ALA A 318 -21.91 -10.21 -22.60
CA ALA A 318 -21.35 -11.50 -23.02
C ALA A 318 -20.38 -12.11 -21.98
N ALA A 319 -19.75 -11.27 -21.15
CA ALA A 319 -18.81 -11.69 -20.12
C ALA A 319 -19.49 -12.34 -18.90
N LYS A 320 -20.82 -12.28 -18.80
CA LYS A 320 -21.60 -12.89 -17.70
C LYS A 320 -21.34 -14.40 -17.58
N ALA A 321 -21.35 -14.90 -16.35
CA ALA A 321 -21.23 -16.33 -16.06
C ALA A 321 -22.37 -17.14 -16.70
N LYS A 322 -22.09 -18.40 -17.06
CA LYS A 322 -23.14 -19.34 -17.45
C LYS A 322 -23.97 -19.75 -16.24
N GLU A 323 -25.23 -20.10 -16.47
CA GLU A 323 -26.18 -20.48 -15.42
C GLU A 323 -25.64 -21.67 -14.59
N GLY A 324 -25.52 -21.50 -13.28
CA GLY A 324 -24.95 -22.49 -12.35
C GLY A 324 -23.46 -22.36 -12.06
N GLU A 325 -22.71 -21.51 -12.78
CA GLU A 325 -21.32 -21.20 -12.43
C GLU A 325 -21.26 -19.99 -11.47
N PRO A 326 -20.25 -19.91 -10.57
CA PRO A 326 -20.12 -18.73 -9.72
C PRO A 326 -19.87 -17.47 -10.58
N GLY A 327 -20.11 -16.27 -10.05
CA GLY A 327 -20.02 -15.01 -10.83
C GLY A 327 -18.72 -14.86 -11.65
N ASP A 328 -18.87 -14.37 -12.88
CA ASP A 328 -17.82 -14.06 -13.85
C ASP A 328 -18.20 -12.79 -14.62
N GLY A 329 -17.20 -12.05 -15.08
CA GLY A 329 -17.36 -10.72 -15.65
C GLY A 329 -16.03 -10.17 -16.17
N LEU A 330 -16.06 -9.01 -16.82
CA LEU A 330 -14.84 -8.35 -17.26
C LEU A 330 -14.01 -7.91 -16.04
N GLU A 331 -12.73 -8.22 -16.07
CA GLU A 331 -11.81 -7.81 -15.01
C GLU A 331 -11.24 -6.43 -15.35
N MET A 332 -11.48 -5.46 -14.48
CA MET A 332 -10.87 -4.14 -14.55
C MET A 332 -9.68 -4.11 -13.60
N ARG A 333 -8.53 -3.63 -14.08
CA ARG A 333 -7.30 -3.53 -13.29
C ARG A 333 -6.84 -2.09 -13.30
N ASP A 334 -6.69 -1.49 -12.13
CA ASP A 334 -6.23 -0.11 -11.99
C ASP A 334 -7.11 0.91 -12.72
N GLY A 335 -8.43 0.73 -12.61
CA GLY A 335 -9.43 1.54 -13.30
C GLY A 335 -9.50 1.31 -14.82
N THR A 336 -8.65 0.45 -15.39
CA THR A 336 -8.50 0.26 -16.84
C THR A 336 -8.94 -1.14 -17.28
N LEU A 337 -9.67 -1.20 -18.39
CA LEU A 337 -10.02 -2.45 -19.05
C LEU A 337 -8.97 -2.80 -20.10
N THR A 338 -8.55 -4.07 -20.15
CA THR A 338 -7.49 -4.50 -21.08
C THR A 338 -8.05 -5.42 -22.17
N PHE A 339 -7.73 -5.10 -23.43
CA PHE A 339 -8.03 -5.93 -24.58
C PHE A 339 -6.79 -6.18 -25.42
N VAL A 340 -6.77 -7.30 -26.14
CA VAL A 340 -5.68 -7.68 -27.05
C VAL A 340 -6.16 -7.49 -28.48
N VAL A 341 -5.36 -6.81 -29.29
CA VAL A 341 -5.65 -6.55 -30.70
C VAL A 341 -4.60 -7.24 -31.57
N LEU A 342 -5.05 -8.06 -32.50
CA LEU A 342 -4.20 -8.86 -33.38
C LEU A 342 -4.70 -8.78 -34.84
N PRO A 343 -3.79 -8.90 -35.83
CA PRO A 343 -4.18 -9.06 -37.21
C PRO A 343 -4.77 -10.45 -37.44
N LYS A 344 -5.85 -10.50 -38.24
CA LYS A 344 -6.55 -11.71 -38.61
C LYS A 344 -5.65 -12.58 -39.49
N GLY A 345 -5.59 -13.88 -39.18
CA GLY A 345 -4.82 -14.84 -39.96
C GLY A 345 -3.87 -15.67 -39.13
N THR A 346 -2.61 -15.74 -39.55
CA THR A 346 -1.59 -16.62 -38.95
C THR A 346 -1.26 -16.21 -37.52
N GLU A 347 -1.11 -14.91 -37.25
CA GLU A 347 -0.76 -14.41 -35.91
C GLU A 347 -1.90 -14.60 -34.90
N GLU A 348 -3.16 -14.36 -35.31
CA GLU A 348 -4.34 -14.72 -34.51
C GLU A 348 -4.34 -16.21 -34.13
N GLN A 349 -4.14 -17.10 -35.11
CA GLN A 349 -4.15 -18.54 -34.88
C GLN A 349 -2.99 -19.01 -33.99
N LYS A 350 -1.77 -18.48 -34.21
CA LYS A 350 -0.60 -18.75 -33.36
C LYS A 350 -0.87 -18.30 -31.93
N TRP A 351 -1.33 -17.07 -31.74
CA TRP A 351 -1.59 -16.54 -30.41
C TRP A 351 -2.68 -17.34 -29.67
N MET A 352 -3.81 -17.66 -30.34
CA MET A 352 -4.86 -18.48 -29.73
C MET A 352 -4.36 -19.89 -29.37
N SER A 353 -3.64 -20.55 -30.29
CA SER A 353 -3.15 -21.92 -30.05
C SER A 353 -2.14 -22.00 -28.90
N VAL A 354 -1.25 -21.01 -28.78
CA VAL A 354 -0.32 -20.88 -27.64
C VAL A 354 -1.09 -20.74 -26.33
N GLN A 355 -2.10 -19.87 -26.26
CA GLN A 355 -2.91 -19.70 -25.05
C GLN A 355 -3.69 -20.98 -24.69
N HIS A 356 -4.20 -21.71 -25.68
CA HIS A 356 -4.89 -22.98 -25.44
C HIS A 356 -3.95 -24.11 -25.00
N LYS A 357 -2.66 -24.06 -25.33
CA LYS A 357 -1.67 -25.08 -24.95
C LYS A 357 -1.16 -24.88 -23.52
N ILE A 358 -1.29 -23.68 -22.95
CA ILE A 358 -0.90 -23.36 -21.57
C ILE A 358 -2.14 -23.41 -20.64
N PHE A 359 -2.25 -24.47 -19.84
CA PHE A 359 -3.33 -24.66 -18.87
C PHE A 359 -2.83 -24.54 -17.42
N ARG A 360 -3.15 -23.42 -16.76
CA ARG A 360 -2.73 -23.15 -15.38
C ARG A 360 -3.51 -24.03 -14.37
N THR A 361 -2.81 -25.01 -13.78
CA THR A 361 -3.34 -25.85 -12.70
C THR A 361 -3.15 -25.21 -11.32
N ALA A 362 -3.78 -25.77 -10.28
CA ALA A 362 -3.69 -25.29 -8.90
C ALA A 362 -2.25 -25.40 -8.35
N ASN A 363 -1.50 -24.29 -8.42
CA ASN A 363 -0.10 -24.00 -8.03
C ASN A 363 0.78 -23.50 -9.20
N ALA A 364 0.29 -23.45 -10.44
CA ALA A 364 0.99 -22.76 -11.51
C ALA A 364 1.03 -21.24 -11.22
N PRO A 365 2.02 -20.50 -11.77
CA PRO A 365 2.04 -19.05 -11.69
C PRO A 365 0.71 -18.45 -12.18
N LYS A 366 0.15 -17.51 -11.41
CA LYS A 366 -1.07 -16.76 -11.80
C LYS A 366 -0.77 -15.59 -12.75
N THR A 367 0.52 -15.34 -12.98
CA THR A 367 1.05 -14.31 -13.86
C THR A 367 0.83 -14.68 -15.33
N ALA A 368 0.94 -13.69 -16.21
CA ALA A 368 0.92 -13.92 -17.65
C ALA A 368 2.02 -14.94 -18.05
N PRO A 369 1.84 -15.67 -19.17
CA PRO A 369 2.85 -16.58 -19.67
C PRO A 369 4.21 -15.91 -19.83
N ASP A 370 5.24 -16.56 -19.32
CA ASP A 370 6.62 -16.09 -19.46
C ASP A 370 7.13 -16.34 -20.89
N GLU A 371 8.23 -15.70 -21.28
CA GLU A 371 8.83 -15.87 -22.62
C GLU A 371 9.17 -17.34 -22.89
N THR A 372 9.78 -18.00 -21.89
CA THR A 372 10.12 -19.43 -21.94
C THR A 372 8.89 -20.33 -22.10
N GLU A 373 7.76 -19.99 -21.46
CA GLU A 373 6.52 -20.76 -21.55
C GLU A 373 5.90 -20.64 -22.94
N THR A 374 5.93 -19.42 -23.48
CA THR A 374 5.47 -19.09 -24.82
C THR A 374 6.32 -19.83 -25.86
N ALA A 375 7.65 -19.83 -25.71
CA ALA A 375 8.57 -20.54 -26.59
C ALA A 375 8.35 -22.07 -26.57
N VAL A 376 8.17 -22.67 -25.39
CA VAL A 376 7.90 -24.11 -25.27
C VAL A 376 6.53 -24.47 -25.84
N ALA A 377 5.50 -23.67 -25.56
CA ALA A 377 4.17 -23.90 -26.12
C ALA A 377 4.17 -23.83 -27.65
N GLN A 378 4.84 -22.82 -28.22
CA GLN A 378 5.02 -22.69 -29.66
C GLN A 378 5.78 -23.89 -30.23
N ALA A 379 6.88 -24.32 -29.58
CA ALA A 379 7.65 -25.47 -30.02
C ALA A 379 6.81 -26.76 -30.09
N ILE A 380 5.91 -26.99 -29.13
CA ILE A 380 4.99 -28.13 -29.12
C ILE A 380 3.97 -28.03 -30.25
N ILE A 381 3.43 -26.84 -30.54
CA ILE A 381 2.48 -26.61 -31.64
C ILE A 381 3.15 -26.83 -33.00
N ASP A 382 4.35 -26.32 -33.17
CA ASP A 382 5.13 -26.56 -34.38
C ASP A 382 5.44 -28.04 -34.57
N LEU A 383 5.66 -28.80 -33.49
CA LEU A 383 5.82 -30.26 -33.54
C LEU A 383 4.51 -30.97 -33.90
N GLU A 384 3.36 -30.49 -33.41
CA GLU A 384 2.03 -30.97 -33.83
C GLU A 384 1.83 -30.83 -35.35
N ASN A 385 2.40 -29.79 -35.96
CA ASN A 385 2.29 -29.53 -37.40
C ASN A 385 3.36 -30.22 -38.24
N SER A 386 4.59 -30.31 -37.75
CA SER A 386 5.74 -30.87 -38.49
C SER A 386 5.85 -32.40 -38.38
N ALA A 387 5.40 -33.00 -37.27
CA ALA A 387 5.48 -34.44 -37.03
C ALA A 387 4.08 -35.08 -37.04
N PRO A 388 3.61 -35.63 -38.18
CA PRO A 388 2.27 -36.21 -38.28
C PRO A 388 2.05 -37.38 -37.31
N GLU A 389 3.10 -38.11 -36.94
CA GLU A 389 3.03 -39.21 -35.96
C GLU A 389 2.71 -38.77 -34.53
N LEU A 390 3.15 -37.56 -34.14
CA LEU A 390 2.92 -37.02 -32.80
C LEU A 390 1.67 -36.15 -32.72
N LYS A 391 1.10 -35.77 -33.87
CA LYS A 391 -0.03 -34.83 -33.97
C LYS A 391 -1.25 -35.28 -33.16
N ALA A 392 -1.67 -36.53 -33.32
CA ALA A 392 -2.84 -37.06 -32.63
C ALA A 392 -2.66 -37.09 -31.11
N GLU A 393 -1.44 -37.36 -30.65
CA GLU A 393 -1.10 -37.50 -29.23
C GLU A 393 -0.84 -36.14 -28.56
N LEU A 394 -0.23 -35.17 -29.27
CA LEU A 394 0.12 -33.83 -28.75
C LEU A 394 -1.04 -32.84 -28.76
N ARG A 395 -2.03 -33.01 -29.64
CA ARG A 395 -3.19 -32.11 -29.74
C ARG A 395 -3.93 -31.93 -28.41
N PRO A 396 -4.33 -32.99 -27.67
CA PRO A 396 -5.06 -32.84 -26.41
C PRO A 396 -4.16 -32.47 -25.22
N LEU A 397 -2.84 -32.52 -25.36
CA LEU A 397 -1.90 -32.29 -24.26
C LEU A 397 -1.66 -30.80 -24.05
N GLN A 398 -1.60 -30.40 -22.77
CA GLN A 398 -1.37 -29.04 -22.33
C GLN A 398 -0.25 -29.01 -21.29
N ILE A 399 0.45 -27.87 -21.20
CA ILE A 399 1.47 -27.63 -20.18
C ILE A 399 0.93 -26.64 -19.14
N SER A 400 1.36 -26.79 -17.88
CA SER A 400 0.99 -25.86 -16.80
C SER A 400 1.92 -24.67 -16.68
N ALA A 401 3.22 -24.90 -16.84
CA ALA A 401 4.25 -23.88 -16.78
C ALA A 401 5.53 -24.43 -17.42
N ALA A 402 6.48 -23.55 -17.71
CA ALA A 402 7.84 -23.92 -18.07
C ALA A 402 8.80 -22.98 -17.33
N ARG A 403 9.97 -23.49 -16.93
CA ARG A 403 11.00 -22.71 -16.26
C ARG A 403 12.37 -23.11 -16.74
N GLU A 404 13.23 -22.13 -16.90
CA GLU A 404 14.65 -22.36 -17.14
C GLU A 404 15.41 -22.43 -15.81
N VAL A 405 16.34 -23.39 -15.71
CA VAL A 405 17.16 -23.65 -14.52
C VAL A 405 18.61 -23.81 -14.95
N ASP A 406 19.51 -23.08 -14.29
CA ASP A 406 20.95 -23.22 -14.53
C ASP A 406 21.48 -24.53 -13.93
N VAL A 407 22.27 -25.26 -14.73
CA VAL A 407 22.88 -26.54 -14.36
C VAL A 407 24.35 -26.31 -14.04
N ARG A 408 24.93 -27.19 -13.20
CA ARG A 408 26.39 -27.22 -12.99
C ARG A 408 27.10 -27.46 -14.33
N GLY A 409 28.17 -26.73 -14.59
CA GLY A 409 28.91 -26.81 -15.85
C GLY A 409 28.42 -25.87 -16.96
N GLY A 410 27.64 -24.84 -16.64
CA GLY A 410 27.29 -23.75 -17.58
C GLY A 410 26.18 -24.06 -18.58
N LYS A 411 25.66 -25.30 -18.57
CA LYS A 411 24.47 -25.69 -19.35
C LYS A 411 23.19 -25.22 -18.67
N LYS A 412 22.11 -25.11 -19.44
CA LYS A 412 20.77 -24.78 -18.91
C LYS A 412 19.81 -25.95 -19.10
N ALA A 413 18.79 -26.03 -18.26
CA ALA A 413 17.73 -27.03 -18.36
C ALA A 413 16.37 -26.36 -18.37
N ILE A 414 15.50 -26.79 -19.29
CA ILE A 414 14.09 -26.37 -19.35
C ILE A 414 13.25 -27.42 -18.63
N VAL A 415 12.60 -27.00 -17.56
CA VAL A 415 11.67 -27.82 -16.79
C VAL A 415 10.24 -27.49 -17.23
N ILE A 416 9.60 -28.45 -17.89
CA ILE A 416 8.23 -28.33 -18.37
C ILE A 416 7.30 -28.96 -17.33
N PHE A 417 6.45 -28.13 -16.73
CA PHE A 417 5.46 -28.58 -15.77
C PHE A 417 4.18 -29.04 -16.48
N VAL A 418 3.78 -30.28 -16.25
CA VAL A 418 2.59 -30.88 -16.87
C VAL A 418 1.47 -31.13 -15.87
N PRO A 419 0.18 -30.98 -16.24
CA PRO A 419 -0.93 -31.33 -15.38
C PRO A 419 -0.88 -32.81 -14.97
N VAL A 420 -1.03 -33.09 -13.67
CA VAL A 420 -1.01 -34.47 -13.14
C VAL A 420 -1.95 -35.43 -13.89
N PRO A 421 -3.20 -35.05 -14.27
CA PRO A 421 -4.08 -35.94 -15.04
C PRO A 421 -3.53 -36.34 -16.42
N GLN A 422 -2.72 -35.48 -17.03
CA GLN A 422 -2.14 -35.69 -18.37
C GLN A 422 -0.75 -36.34 -18.34
N LEU A 423 -0.12 -36.47 -17.17
CA LEU A 423 1.25 -37.00 -17.02
C LEU A 423 1.44 -38.35 -17.72
N LYS A 424 0.50 -39.29 -17.55
CA LYS A 424 0.58 -40.61 -18.21
C LYS A 424 0.55 -40.53 -19.72
N ALA A 425 -0.18 -39.56 -20.28
CA ALA A 425 -0.23 -39.35 -21.72
C ALA A 425 1.07 -38.70 -22.22
N PHE A 426 1.66 -37.78 -21.44
CA PHE A 426 3.02 -37.27 -21.71
C PHE A 426 4.07 -38.39 -21.69
N HIS A 427 4.05 -39.29 -20.70
CA HIS A 427 5.03 -40.39 -20.61
C HIS A 427 5.05 -41.28 -21.87
N LYS A 428 3.90 -41.49 -22.54
CA LYS A 428 3.82 -42.25 -23.81
C LYS A 428 4.60 -41.60 -24.96
N VAL A 429 4.65 -40.27 -24.99
CA VAL A 429 5.35 -39.49 -26.02
C VAL A 429 6.70 -38.96 -25.58
N GLN A 430 7.01 -39.01 -24.28
CA GLN A 430 8.08 -38.23 -23.66
C GLN A 430 9.46 -38.49 -24.28
N GLN A 431 9.82 -39.74 -24.58
CA GLN A 431 11.11 -40.03 -25.22
C GLN A 431 11.24 -39.34 -26.59
N ARG A 432 10.21 -39.48 -27.44
CA ARG A 432 10.16 -38.86 -28.78
C ARG A 432 10.11 -37.34 -28.68
N LEU A 433 9.26 -36.82 -27.81
CA LEU A 433 9.06 -35.39 -27.60
C LEU A 433 10.33 -34.71 -27.05
N THR A 434 11.02 -35.34 -26.09
CA THR A 434 12.26 -34.80 -25.51
C THR A 434 13.32 -34.66 -26.59
N ARG A 435 13.50 -35.67 -27.44
CA ARG A 435 14.46 -35.62 -28.56
C ARG A 435 14.16 -34.48 -29.54
N GLU A 436 12.91 -34.31 -29.94
CA GLU A 436 12.54 -33.24 -30.89
C GLU A 436 12.58 -31.85 -30.26
N LEU A 437 12.28 -31.72 -28.97
CA LEU A 437 12.42 -30.44 -28.26
C LEU A 437 13.88 -30.07 -28.02
N GLU A 438 14.75 -31.02 -27.71
CA GLU A 438 16.20 -30.77 -27.54
C GLU A 438 16.88 -30.38 -28.85
N LYS A 439 16.37 -30.83 -30.01
CA LYS A 439 16.81 -30.31 -31.31
C LYS A 439 16.45 -28.84 -31.51
N LYS A 440 15.28 -28.39 -31.02
CA LYS A 440 14.82 -27.00 -31.14
C LYS A 440 15.49 -26.08 -30.13
N PHE A 441 15.73 -26.58 -28.93
CA PHE A 441 16.41 -25.86 -27.85
C PHE A 441 17.84 -26.38 -27.72
N SER A 442 18.69 -26.05 -28.69
CA SER A 442 20.11 -26.41 -28.66
C SER A 442 20.77 -25.95 -27.36
N ASP A 443 21.66 -26.78 -26.82
CA ASP A 443 22.37 -26.57 -25.54
C ASP A 443 21.50 -26.52 -24.27
N ARG A 444 20.22 -26.91 -24.35
CA ARG A 444 19.33 -26.99 -23.19
C ARG A 444 18.77 -28.40 -23.02
N HIS A 445 18.91 -28.96 -21.82
CA HIS A 445 18.28 -30.24 -21.50
C HIS A 445 16.80 -30.05 -21.17
N VAL A 446 15.93 -30.87 -21.75
CA VAL A 446 14.48 -30.76 -21.52
C VAL A 446 14.02 -31.86 -20.55
N VAL A 447 13.30 -31.48 -19.50
CA VAL A 447 12.80 -32.40 -18.48
C VAL A 447 11.34 -32.11 -18.17
N PHE A 448 10.53 -33.16 -18.03
CA PHE A 448 9.11 -33.05 -17.71
C PHE A 448 8.87 -33.37 -16.23
N VAL A 449 8.07 -32.54 -15.56
CA VAL A 449 7.71 -32.74 -14.14
C VAL A 449 6.23 -32.46 -13.96
N ALA A 450 5.50 -33.30 -13.23
CA ALA A 450 4.10 -33.02 -12.95
C ALA A 450 3.92 -31.84 -11.97
N GLN A 451 2.97 -30.95 -12.26
CA GLN A 451 2.60 -29.84 -11.39
C GLN A 451 1.80 -30.35 -10.18
N ARG A 452 2.51 -30.68 -9.08
CA ARG A 452 1.91 -31.25 -7.86
C ARG A 452 1.65 -30.20 -6.78
N ARG A 453 0.47 -30.27 -6.16
CA ARG A 453 0.09 -29.39 -5.04
C ARG A 453 0.53 -29.96 -3.69
N MET A 454 1.40 -29.22 -3.00
CA MET A 454 1.81 -29.52 -1.62
C MET A 454 0.91 -28.77 -0.63
N LEU A 455 0.21 -29.50 0.24
CA LEU A 455 -0.53 -28.91 1.36
C LEU A 455 0.42 -28.71 2.56
N ARG A 456 0.15 -27.77 3.46
CA ARG A 456 0.94 -27.68 4.69
C ARG A 456 0.53 -28.77 5.68
N LYS A 457 1.43 -29.18 6.58
CA LYS A 457 1.07 -30.08 7.69
C LYS A 457 0.12 -29.31 8.62
N PRO A 458 -1.09 -29.83 8.91
CA PRO A 458 -1.98 -29.21 9.88
C PRO A 458 -1.27 -29.08 11.23
N THR A 459 -1.27 -27.88 11.81
CA THR A 459 -0.81 -27.63 13.18
C THR A 459 -1.99 -27.71 14.14
N ARG A 460 -1.72 -27.72 15.46
CA ARG A 460 -2.77 -27.77 16.49
C ARG A 460 -3.84 -26.66 16.33
N ASN A 461 -3.45 -25.52 15.75
CA ASN A 461 -4.34 -24.36 15.55
C ASN A 461 -5.00 -24.34 14.15
N SER A 462 -4.84 -25.39 13.34
CA SER A 462 -5.39 -25.38 11.98
C SER A 462 -6.91 -25.58 11.98
N ARG A 463 -7.63 -24.74 11.23
CA ARG A 463 -9.09 -24.84 11.06
C ARG A 463 -9.52 -25.84 9.96
N VAL A 464 -8.60 -26.69 9.49
CA VAL A 464 -8.87 -27.61 8.37
C VAL A 464 -9.58 -28.86 8.91
N GLN A 465 -10.86 -29.03 8.56
CA GLN A 465 -11.65 -30.18 9.00
C GLN A 465 -11.37 -31.47 8.21
N GLN A 466 -11.05 -31.35 6.91
CA GLN A 466 -10.79 -32.51 6.06
C GLN A 466 -9.34 -33.03 6.22
N LYS A 467 -9.19 -34.35 6.37
CA LYS A 467 -7.86 -34.98 6.41
C LYS A 467 -7.08 -34.72 5.11
N ARG A 468 -5.83 -34.30 5.25
CA ARG A 468 -4.89 -34.10 4.13
C ARG A 468 -4.62 -35.43 3.41
N PRO A 469 -4.76 -35.51 2.07
CA PRO A 469 -4.37 -36.69 1.31
C PRO A 469 -2.86 -36.97 1.38
N ARG A 470 -2.46 -38.24 1.49
CA ARG A 470 -1.04 -38.65 1.52
C ARG A 470 -0.27 -38.23 0.26
N SER A 471 -0.92 -38.29 -0.90
CA SER A 471 -0.35 -37.86 -2.19
C SER A 471 0.01 -36.37 -2.26
N ARG A 472 -0.57 -35.55 -1.37
CA ARG A 472 -0.26 -34.11 -1.25
C ARG A 472 0.71 -33.82 -0.09
N THR A 473 1.40 -34.85 0.41
CA THR A 473 2.47 -34.71 1.42
C THR A 473 3.77 -34.18 0.83
N LEU A 474 4.55 -33.40 1.58
CA LEU A 474 5.85 -32.90 1.10
C LEU A 474 6.75 -34.06 0.67
N THR A 475 6.85 -35.10 1.50
CA THR A 475 7.61 -36.31 1.20
C THR A 475 7.13 -37.00 -0.07
N SER A 476 5.83 -37.31 -0.17
CA SER A 476 5.29 -37.98 -1.35
C SER A 476 5.47 -37.17 -2.64
N VAL A 477 5.30 -35.84 -2.58
CA VAL A 477 5.51 -34.98 -3.76
C VAL A 477 6.98 -34.97 -4.16
N HIS A 478 7.92 -34.86 -3.20
CA HIS A 478 9.35 -34.88 -3.48
C HIS A 478 9.80 -36.24 -4.07
N ASP A 479 9.23 -37.35 -3.61
CA ASP A 479 9.51 -38.68 -4.17
C ASP A 479 8.98 -38.81 -5.59
N LYS A 480 7.76 -38.33 -5.85
CA LYS A 480 7.18 -38.35 -7.20
C LYS A 480 7.82 -37.34 -8.15
N ILE A 481 8.49 -36.30 -7.66
CA ILE A 481 9.31 -35.43 -8.52
C ILE A 481 10.57 -36.18 -8.96
N LEU A 482 11.21 -36.96 -8.08
CA LEU A 482 12.37 -37.78 -8.47
C LEU A 482 12.00 -38.76 -9.58
N GLU A 483 10.88 -39.47 -9.44
CA GLU A 483 10.41 -40.42 -10.44
C GLU A 483 10.15 -39.74 -11.81
N ASP A 484 9.52 -38.56 -11.83
CA ASP A 484 9.27 -37.84 -13.08
C ASP A 484 10.57 -37.38 -13.76
N LEU A 485 11.55 -36.91 -12.97
CA LEU A 485 12.81 -36.38 -13.50
C LEU A 485 13.61 -37.46 -14.25
N VAL A 486 13.60 -38.69 -13.76
CA VAL A 486 14.43 -39.78 -14.29
C VAL A 486 13.70 -40.66 -15.31
N PHE A 487 12.41 -40.41 -15.57
CA PHE A 487 11.67 -41.10 -16.62
C PHE A 487 12.41 -40.96 -17.97
N PRO A 488 12.65 -42.06 -18.72
CA PRO A 488 11.97 -43.36 -18.70
C PRO A 488 12.50 -44.40 -17.70
N THR A 489 13.63 -44.15 -17.05
CA THR A 489 14.29 -45.13 -16.18
C THR A 489 13.64 -45.20 -14.81
N GLU A 490 13.72 -46.39 -14.20
CA GLU A 490 13.19 -46.63 -12.86
C GLU A 490 14.26 -46.43 -11.78
N ILE A 491 13.82 -46.00 -10.61
CA ILE A 491 14.69 -45.88 -9.43
C ILE A 491 14.76 -47.24 -8.74
N VAL A 492 15.92 -47.89 -8.81
CA VAL A 492 16.18 -49.20 -8.18
C VAL A 492 16.39 -49.07 -6.67
N GLY A 493 16.97 -47.95 -6.22
CA GLY A 493 17.25 -47.76 -4.80
C GLY A 493 17.42 -46.30 -4.39
N LYS A 494 17.22 -46.02 -3.10
CA LYS A 494 17.48 -44.71 -2.50
C LYS A 494 18.23 -44.89 -1.18
N ARG A 495 19.32 -44.16 -0.98
CA ARG A 495 20.07 -44.10 0.29
C ARG A 495 20.27 -42.66 0.70
N THR A 496 20.10 -42.33 1.98
CA THR A 496 20.42 -40.98 2.48
C THR A 496 21.70 -41.08 3.30
N ARG A 497 22.77 -40.44 2.83
CA ARG A 497 23.98 -40.26 3.62
C ARG A 497 23.79 -39.04 4.51
N VAL A 498 24.01 -39.21 5.81
CA VAL A 498 24.07 -38.11 6.77
C VAL A 498 25.54 -37.92 7.12
N ALA A 499 26.09 -36.75 6.83
CA ALA A 499 27.48 -36.42 7.16
C ALA A 499 27.59 -35.92 8.61
N VAL A 500 28.83 -35.84 9.12
CA VAL A 500 29.12 -35.47 10.51
C VAL A 500 28.68 -34.04 10.83
N ASP A 501 28.68 -33.16 9.83
CA ASP A 501 28.14 -31.79 9.89
C ASP A 501 26.60 -31.73 9.94
N GLY A 502 25.92 -32.88 9.88
CA GLY A 502 24.47 -33.00 9.83
C GLY A 502 23.86 -32.78 8.44
N SER A 503 24.68 -32.47 7.43
CA SER A 503 24.21 -32.34 6.04
C SER A 503 23.71 -33.69 5.53
N LYS A 504 22.68 -33.65 4.68
CA LYS A 504 22.03 -34.85 4.14
C LYS A 504 22.16 -34.86 2.63
N LEU A 505 22.73 -35.95 2.11
CA LEU A 505 22.86 -36.19 0.68
C LEU A 505 22.00 -37.40 0.30
N LEU A 506 21.03 -37.19 -0.59
CA LEU A 506 20.23 -38.29 -1.13
C LEU A 506 20.95 -38.92 -2.32
N LYS A 507 21.32 -40.19 -2.20
CA LYS A 507 21.83 -41.01 -3.30
C LYS A 507 20.68 -41.80 -3.91
N VAL A 508 20.46 -41.63 -5.20
CA VAL A 508 19.41 -42.31 -5.97
C VAL A 508 20.09 -43.23 -6.98
N PHE A 509 19.77 -44.53 -6.90
CA PHE A 509 20.30 -45.55 -7.79
C PHE A 509 19.32 -45.81 -8.93
N LEU A 510 19.79 -45.64 -10.16
CA LEU A 510 19.03 -45.86 -11.39
C LEU A 510 19.36 -47.23 -11.99
N ASP A 511 18.51 -47.78 -12.85
CA ASP A 511 18.79 -49.04 -13.55
C ASP A 511 20.01 -48.88 -14.48
N SER A 512 21.00 -49.77 -14.35
CA SER A 512 22.24 -49.73 -15.11
C SER A 512 22.04 -49.95 -16.62
N LYS A 513 20.91 -50.53 -17.04
CA LYS A 513 20.58 -50.76 -18.46
C LYS A 513 20.49 -49.46 -19.26
N ASP A 514 20.04 -48.39 -18.63
CA ASP A 514 19.78 -47.11 -19.30
C ASP A 514 20.96 -46.12 -19.17
N ALA A 515 22.08 -46.55 -18.59
CA ALA A 515 23.23 -45.71 -18.28
C ALA A 515 23.69 -44.88 -19.49
N THR A 516 23.91 -45.54 -20.63
CA THR A 516 24.37 -44.91 -21.88
C THR A 516 23.43 -43.79 -22.36
N SER A 517 22.12 -43.91 -22.07
CA SER A 517 21.11 -42.97 -22.57
C SER A 517 20.87 -41.76 -21.67
N LEU A 518 21.20 -41.85 -20.37
CA LEU A 518 20.84 -40.85 -19.36
C LEU A 518 22.02 -40.25 -18.61
N GLU A 519 23.23 -40.80 -18.76
CA GLU A 519 24.43 -40.32 -18.09
C GLU A 519 24.69 -38.82 -18.32
N TYR A 520 24.46 -38.33 -19.53
CA TYR A 520 24.66 -36.91 -19.85
C TYR A 520 23.66 -35.96 -19.15
N LYS A 521 22.57 -36.47 -18.55
CA LYS A 521 21.52 -35.67 -17.89
C LYS A 521 21.59 -35.68 -16.36
N LEU A 522 22.44 -36.50 -15.74
CA LEU A 522 22.47 -36.70 -14.28
C LEU A 522 22.72 -35.40 -13.50
N ASP A 523 23.62 -34.56 -14.00
CA ASP A 523 23.91 -33.24 -13.40
C ASP A 523 22.71 -32.30 -13.48
N SER A 524 21.98 -32.34 -14.61
CA SER A 524 20.75 -31.56 -14.79
C SER A 524 19.66 -32.02 -13.84
N PHE A 525 19.45 -33.32 -13.67
CA PHE A 525 18.49 -33.85 -12.70
C PHE A 525 18.82 -33.40 -11.28
N SER A 526 20.10 -33.40 -10.92
CA SER A 526 20.57 -32.97 -9.60
C SER A 526 20.31 -31.48 -9.36
N SER A 527 20.68 -30.61 -10.31
CA SER A 527 20.42 -29.17 -10.23
C SER A 527 18.93 -28.83 -10.22
N VAL A 528 18.13 -29.47 -11.09
CA VAL A 528 16.68 -29.26 -11.15
C VAL A 528 16.03 -29.69 -9.83
N TYR A 529 16.36 -30.88 -9.31
CA TYR A 529 15.79 -31.35 -8.06
C TYR A 529 16.14 -30.44 -6.89
N ARG A 530 17.40 -29.98 -6.81
CA ARG A 530 17.84 -29.01 -5.80
C ARG A 530 17.06 -27.70 -5.90
N ARG A 531 16.86 -27.17 -7.11
CA ARG A 531 16.13 -25.91 -7.32
C ARG A 531 14.64 -26.03 -6.96
N LEU A 532 14.01 -27.17 -7.26
CA LEU A 532 12.59 -27.38 -6.98
C LEU A 532 12.29 -27.73 -5.53
N THR A 533 13.18 -28.47 -4.87
CA THR A 533 12.91 -29.06 -3.55
C THR A 533 13.79 -28.52 -2.41
N GLY A 534 14.88 -27.83 -2.74
CA GLY A 534 15.89 -27.39 -1.78
C GLY A 534 16.76 -28.51 -1.21
N LYS A 535 16.70 -29.73 -1.76
CA LYS A 535 17.46 -30.90 -1.28
C LYS A 535 18.57 -31.28 -2.26
N ASP A 536 19.74 -31.62 -1.73
CA ASP A 536 20.83 -32.17 -2.53
C ASP A 536 20.62 -33.65 -2.83
N VAL A 537 20.76 -33.99 -4.11
CA VAL A 537 20.63 -35.35 -4.63
C VAL A 537 21.79 -35.65 -5.57
N VAL A 538 22.22 -36.91 -5.59
CA VAL A 538 23.18 -37.46 -6.55
C VAL A 538 22.56 -38.72 -7.14
N PHE A 539 22.61 -38.84 -8.46
CA PHE A 539 22.16 -40.01 -9.20
C PHE A 539 23.37 -40.86 -9.57
N GLU A 540 23.33 -42.15 -9.25
CA GLU A 540 24.41 -43.10 -9.50
C GLU A 540 23.81 -44.35 -10.19
N PHE A 541 24.55 -44.95 -11.11
CA PHE A 541 24.24 -46.31 -11.58
C PHE A 541 24.99 -47.30 -10.67
N PRO A 542 24.31 -48.30 -10.09
CA PRO A 542 24.98 -49.29 -9.27
C PRO A 542 25.95 -50.08 -10.14
N VAL A 543 27.22 -50.12 -9.72
CA VAL A 543 28.21 -51.01 -10.34
C VAL A 543 27.79 -52.44 -10.00
N GLN A 544 27.47 -53.25 -11.01
CA GLN A 544 27.27 -54.69 -10.79
C GLN A 544 28.54 -55.23 -10.14
N ALA A 545 28.42 -55.73 -8.91
CA ALA A 545 29.49 -56.53 -8.34
C ALA A 545 29.68 -57.72 -9.28
N GLN A 546 30.85 -57.79 -9.94
CA GLN A 546 31.27 -59.02 -10.59
C GLN A 546 31.47 -60.04 -9.47
N GLU A 547 30.51 -60.96 -9.32
CA GLU A 547 30.70 -62.19 -8.54
C GLU A 547 31.68 -63.14 -9.23
#